data_AF-A0A3D1RM64-F1
#
_entry.id   AF-A0A3D1RM64-F1
#
_cell.length_a   1.000
_cell.length_b   1.000
_cell.length_c   1.000
_cell.angle_alpha   90.00
_cell.angle_beta   90.00
_cell.angle_gamma   90.00
#
_symmetry.space_group_name_H-M   'P 1'
#
loop_
_entity.id
_entity.type
_entity.pdbx_description
1 polymer ?
#
loop_
_entity_poly.entity_id
_entity_poly.type
_entity_poly.pdbx_seq_one_letter_code
_entity_poly.pdbx_strand_id
1 'polypeptide(L)'
;MDLNLYRIFLEVAKTGSISKAASSLFVSQPSISYSIKMLEEELKCKLFNRTAKGTELTIDGEKLLFYVEGAFNMINAGCKTVKDSENMISGEIRVGVPTHIGIFLLSKYIQKFIEKYPGIKFTIVNRATSEMVDMLEKRNLDFIVDSYPIDSNRKDIVLYKLIEVSNCFVGNEKYKNIVNEGIINIEDIQKYPLLLPPKITSTRKALESKLKDRIDNLEAIIDVPTTEVMLELVKKGLGIGYFTKESVQKYIDSGRLYEIPVDVELPKTDICIAYVDNFLANAPKKFIEMLNSEIKSASYTKEKSLRLILTQECTYNCSMCHKEGIHSKKENLLTNEDFAYIYEIANKEYGINKVNLTGGDPLLRDDIQDLLIKLKQKNAKITMTTNGYLLDKNIEIGNLLNKLNISVHSLNKEKFEELCGKKDSFEKVINNIKMFRAQYPTLNIGINTTIIKGINSDEKEIEELIEMAGLLKVELKFIELYPKNAKEFVPIHTLEPILKKLGFYIVKSEFRKNIYTNKKQIITLTRCTCSVVCDKANKKEACKNNNDLYITPDGKISLCRKIEDEIDILVQTKDKNNEELILRLDTALKQMGSSCKY
;
A
#
# COMPACT_ATOMS: atom_id res chain seq x y z
N MET A 1 2.14 -40.73 31.89
CA MET A 1 1.05 -39.79 31.62
C MET A 1 0.01 -40.49 30.74
N ASP A 2 -1.17 -40.78 31.27
CA ASP A 2 -2.29 -41.35 30.50
C ASP A 2 -3.15 -40.23 29.91
N LEU A 3 -3.11 -40.03 28.59
CA LEU A 3 -3.86 -38.98 27.89
C LEU A 3 -5.39 -39.10 28.06
N ASN A 4 -5.92 -40.29 28.35
CA ASN A 4 -7.36 -40.45 28.57
C ASN A 4 -7.82 -39.73 29.84
N LEU A 5 -7.01 -39.69 30.90
CA LEU A 5 -7.32 -38.95 32.13
C LEU A 5 -7.46 -37.46 31.85
N TYR A 6 -6.54 -36.91 31.06
CA TYR A 6 -6.56 -35.49 30.67
C TYR A 6 -7.70 -35.18 29.69
N ARG A 7 -8.07 -36.11 28.79
CA ARG A 7 -9.25 -35.98 27.92
C ARG A 7 -10.54 -35.92 28.73
N ILE A 8 -10.66 -36.79 29.73
CA ILE A 8 -11.82 -36.81 30.64
C ILE A 8 -11.87 -35.54 31.47
N PHE A 9 -10.74 -35.09 32.01
CA PHE A 9 -10.63 -33.79 32.70
C PHE A 9 -11.09 -32.63 31.82
N LEU A 10 -10.61 -32.55 30.57
CA LEU A 10 -11.01 -31.51 29.62
C LEU A 10 -12.52 -31.52 29.35
N GLU A 11 -13.13 -32.69 29.21
CA GLU A 11 -14.57 -32.81 28.94
C GLU A 11 -15.43 -32.44 30.17
N VAL A 12 -15.01 -32.83 31.37
CA VAL A 12 -15.67 -32.41 32.61
C VAL A 12 -15.57 -30.90 32.80
N ALA A 13 -14.41 -30.30 32.52
CA ALA A 13 -14.21 -28.85 32.56
C ALA A 13 -15.11 -28.10 31.57
N LYS A 14 -15.27 -28.62 30.33
CA LYS A 14 -16.14 -28.02 29.30
C LYS A 14 -17.62 -28.09 29.64
N THR A 15 -18.07 -29.21 30.20
CA THR A 15 -19.49 -29.47 30.47
C THR A 15 -19.96 -28.97 31.83
N GLY A 16 -19.04 -28.70 32.76
CA GLY A 16 -19.32 -28.31 34.15
C GLY A 16 -20.07 -29.39 34.95
N SER A 17 -20.14 -30.62 34.43
CA SER A 17 -20.92 -31.70 35.02
C SER A 17 -20.38 -33.07 34.64
N ILE A 18 -20.04 -33.86 35.65
CA ILE A 18 -19.58 -35.26 35.50
C ILE A 18 -20.62 -36.10 34.74
N SER A 19 -21.91 -35.95 35.04
CA SER A 19 -22.97 -36.70 34.35
C SER A 19 -23.08 -36.34 32.88
N LYS A 20 -22.95 -35.04 32.52
CA LYS A 20 -22.96 -34.61 31.11
C LYS A 20 -21.72 -35.07 30.35
N ALA A 21 -20.54 -34.99 30.98
CA ALA A 21 -19.30 -35.51 30.41
C ALA A 21 -19.37 -37.03 30.16
N ALA A 22 -19.94 -37.78 31.11
CA ALA A 22 -20.15 -39.22 30.97
C ALA A 22 -21.02 -39.55 29.75
N SER A 23 -22.12 -38.81 29.55
CA SER A 23 -22.97 -38.95 28.37
C SER A 23 -22.25 -38.58 27.07
N SER A 24 -21.48 -37.49 27.05
CA SER A 24 -20.74 -37.05 25.86
C SER A 24 -19.66 -38.06 25.43
N LEU A 25 -18.98 -38.67 26.40
CA LEU A 25 -17.92 -39.66 26.14
C LEU A 25 -18.45 -41.11 26.05
N PHE A 26 -19.76 -41.32 26.15
CA PHE A 26 -20.40 -42.65 26.13
C PHE A 26 -19.83 -43.63 27.17
N VAL A 27 -19.58 -43.14 28.40
CA VAL A 27 -19.07 -43.95 29.52
C VAL A 27 -19.91 -43.75 30.79
N SER A 28 -19.69 -44.59 31.81
CA SER A 28 -20.41 -44.47 33.07
C SER A 28 -19.91 -43.31 33.94
N GLN A 29 -20.82 -42.68 34.71
CA GLN A 29 -20.46 -41.62 35.65
C GLN A 29 -19.42 -42.04 36.73
N PRO A 30 -19.49 -43.26 37.31
CA PRO A 30 -18.44 -43.77 38.18
C PRO A 30 -17.06 -43.81 37.51
N SER A 31 -16.99 -44.19 36.22
CA SER A 31 -15.72 -44.24 35.46
C SER A 31 -15.09 -42.86 35.28
N ILE A 32 -15.90 -41.83 35.00
CA ILE A 32 -15.41 -40.44 34.93
C ILE A 32 -14.91 -39.98 36.30
N SER A 33 -15.69 -40.22 37.36
CA SER A 33 -15.33 -39.81 38.73
C SER A 33 -14.03 -40.47 39.20
N TYR A 34 -13.85 -41.76 38.88
CA TYR A 34 -12.63 -42.49 39.16
C TYR A 34 -11.43 -41.93 38.41
N SER A 35 -11.59 -41.63 37.11
CA SER A 35 -10.53 -41.05 36.27
C SER A 35 -10.08 -39.67 36.77
N ILE A 36 -11.02 -38.80 37.15
CA ILE A 36 -10.70 -37.50 37.76
C ILE A 36 -9.94 -37.70 39.07
N LYS A 37 -10.40 -38.61 39.93
CA LYS A 37 -9.73 -38.89 41.20
C LYS A 37 -8.30 -39.41 40.99
N MET A 38 -8.09 -40.30 40.01
CA MET A 38 -6.75 -40.78 39.65
C MET A 38 -5.84 -39.62 39.20
N LEU A 39 -6.35 -38.71 38.38
CA LEU A 39 -5.58 -37.55 37.93
C LEU A 39 -5.24 -36.60 39.09
N GLU A 40 -6.18 -36.35 39.99
CA GLU A 40 -5.97 -35.57 41.21
C GLU A 40 -4.92 -36.22 42.14
N GLU A 41 -4.91 -37.55 42.24
CA GLU A 41 -3.92 -38.31 43.02
C GLU A 41 -2.53 -38.26 42.37
N GLU A 42 -2.45 -38.37 41.03
CA GLU A 42 -1.19 -38.25 40.27
C GLU A 42 -0.56 -36.86 40.44
N LEU A 43 -1.38 -35.80 40.37
CA LEU A 43 -0.95 -34.41 40.50
C LEU A 43 -0.87 -33.90 41.95
N LYS A 44 -1.35 -34.69 42.91
CA LYS A 44 -1.41 -34.37 44.34
C LYS A 44 -2.15 -33.06 44.65
N CYS A 45 -3.19 -32.73 43.87
CA CYS A 45 -4.03 -31.56 44.09
C CYS A 45 -5.50 -31.84 43.70
N LYS A 46 -6.43 -31.00 44.16
CA LYS A 46 -7.82 -31.03 43.71
C LYS A 46 -7.99 -30.16 42.47
N LEU A 47 -8.65 -30.70 41.46
CA LEU A 47 -8.90 -30.02 40.19
C LEU A 47 -10.33 -29.48 40.09
N PHE A 48 -11.27 -30.09 40.83
CA PHE A 48 -12.66 -29.64 40.88
C PHE A 48 -13.19 -29.47 42.31
N ASN A 49 -14.03 -28.44 42.47
CA ASN A 49 -14.92 -28.27 43.61
C ASN A 49 -16.32 -28.80 43.27
N ARG A 50 -16.97 -29.48 44.22
CA ARG A 50 -18.38 -29.88 44.08
C ARG A 50 -19.28 -28.74 44.50
N THR A 51 -20.24 -28.37 43.64
CA THR A 51 -21.25 -27.35 43.94
C THR A 51 -22.66 -27.91 43.79
N ALA A 52 -23.66 -27.20 44.32
CA ALA A 52 -25.06 -27.60 44.19
C ALA A 52 -25.56 -27.65 42.72
N LYS A 53 -24.84 -27.01 41.79
CA LYS A 53 -25.16 -26.96 40.35
C LYS A 53 -24.28 -27.86 39.49
N GLY A 54 -23.28 -28.54 40.05
CA GLY A 54 -22.38 -29.40 39.29
C GLY A 54 -20.95 -29.40 39.83
N THR A 55 -19.99 -29.19 38.94
CA THR A 55 -18.55 -29.14 39.25
C THR A 55 -17.92 -27.88 38.71
N GLU A 56 -17.15 -27.18 39.54
CA GLU A 56 -16.39 -25.98 39.18
C GLU A 56 -14.89 -26.25 39.31
N LEU A 57 -14.06 -25.59 38.51
CA LEU A 57 -12.61 -25.76 38.57
C LEU A 57 -12.05 -25.11 39.84
N THR A 58 -10.98 -25.70 40.37
CA THR A 58 -10.09 -25.04 41.34
C THR A 58 -9.11 -24.13 40.60
N ILE A 59 -8.36 -23.29 41.32
CA ILE A 59 -7.26 -22.49 40.73
C ILE A 59 -6.24 -23.39 40.02
N ASP A 60 -5.92 -24.55 40.59
CA ASP A 60 -5.00 -25.50 39.94
C ASP A 60 -5.67 -26.24 38.77
N GLY A 61 -6.97 -26.47 38.84
CA GLY A 61 -7.79 -26.93 37.71
C GLY A 61 -7.78 -25.95 36.54
N GLU A 62 -7.92 -24.65 36.79
CA GLU A 62 -7.87 -23.62 35.75
C GLU A 62 -6.48 -23.54 35.09
N LYS A 63 -5.41 -23.61 35.89
CA LYS A 63 -4.04 -23.68 35.36
C LYS A 63 -3.85 -24.93 34.48
N LEU A 64 -4.32 -26.09 34.95
CA LEU A 64 -4.18 -27.32 34.19
C LEU A 64 -4.99 -27.28 32.89
N LEU A 65 -6.22 -26.74 32.93
CA LEU A 65 -7.08 -26.59 31.77
C LEU A 65 -6.39 -25.85 30.63
N PHE A 66 -5.69 -24.76 30.94
CA PHE A 66 -4.93 -24.00 29.94
C PHE A 66 -3.97 -24.88 29.13
N TYR A 67 -3.17 -25.71 29.80
CA TYR A 67 -2.19 -26.57 29.14
C TYR A 67 -2.84 -27.76 28.43
N VAL A 68 -3.84 -28.39 29.06
CA VAL A 68 -4.51 -29.56 28.51
C VAL A 68 -5.29 -29.22 27.24
N GLU A 69 -6.03 -28.11 27.25
CA GLU A 69 -6.78 -27.63 26.09
C GLU A 69 -5.82 -27.37 24.91
N GLY A 70 -4.73 -26.63 25.15
CA GLY A 70 -3.70 -26.36 24.15
C GLY A 70 -3.07 -27.63 23.57
N ALA A 71 -2.77 -28.61 24.42
CA ALA A 71 -2.18 -29.89 24.00
C ALA A 71 -3.12 -30.70 23.09
N PHE A 72 -4.39 -30.84 23.46
CA PHE A 72 -5.37 -31.56 22.63
C PHE A 72 -5.64 -30.85 21.30
N ASN A 73 -5.71 -29.53 21.30
CA ASN A 73 -5.83 -28.75 20.08
C ASN A 73 -4.62 -28.94 19.15
N MET A 74 -3.41 -29.02 19.71
CA MET A 74 -2.19 -29.30 18.95
C MET A 74 -2.18 -30.70 18.34
N ILE A 75 -2.59 -31.73 19.10
CA ILE A 75 -2.74 -33.09 18.58
C ILE A 75 -3.74 -33.11 17.41
N ASN A 76 -4.88 -32.43 17.57
CA ASN A 76 -5.90 -32.32 16.51
C ASN A 76 -5.36 -31.61 15.26
N ALA A 77 -4.59 -30.51 15.42
CA ALA A 77 -3.96 -29.81 14.31
C ALA A 77 -2.94 -30.71 13.57
N GLY A 78 -2.15 -31.50 14.30
CA GLY A 78 -1.25 -32.50 13.73
C GLY A 78 -2.00 -33.57 12.93
N CYS A 79 -3.09 -34.11 13.48
CA CYS A 79 -3.94 -35.06 12.77
C CYS A 79 -4.57 -34.48 11.49
N LYS A 80 -4.97 -33.20 11.50
CA LYS A 80 -5.46 -32.50 10.29
C LYS A 80 -4.37 -32.41 9.23
N THR A 81 -3.16 -32.01 9.62
CA THR A 81 -2.02 -31.84 8.71
C THR A 81 -1.66 -33.12 7.96
N VAL A 82 -1.77 -34.29 8.60
CA VAL A 82 -1.50 -35.60 7.97
C VAL A 82 -2.60 -36.02 6.99
N LYS A 83 -3.84 -35.57 7.17
CA LYS A 83 -4.98 -35.92 6.30
C LYS A 83 -5.05 -35.07 5.04
N ASP A 84 -4.35 -33.95 4.99
CA ASP A 84 -4.36 -33.02 3.86
C ASP A 84 -3.34 -33.46 2.78
N SER A 85 -3.81 -33.72 1.56
CA SER A 85 -2.95 -33.87 0.38
C SER A 85 -2.75 -32.51 -0.33
N GLU A 86 -1.68 -32.35 -1.11
CA GLU A 86 -1.30 -31.04 -1.71
C GLU A 86 -2.42 -30.36 -2.53
N ASN A 87 -3.34 -31.14 -3.12
CA ASN A 87 -4.38 -30.69 -4.04
C ASN A 87 -5.82 -30.70 -3.48
N MET A 88 -6.06 -31.25 -2.28
CA MET A 88 -7.38 -31.23 -1.62
C MET A 88 -7.24 -30.65 -0.22
N ILE A 89 -7.06 -29.33 -0.16
CA ILE A 89 -7.13 -28.62 1.12
C ILE A 89 -8.60 -28.55 1.53
N SER A 90 -8.94 -29.21 2.62
CA SER A 90 -10.27 -29.16 3.24
C SER A 90 -10.11 -28.97 4.74
N GLY A 91 -11.09 -28.39 5.41
CA GLY A 91 -11.01 -28.17 6.86
C GLY A 91 -11.54 -26.83 7.31
N GLU A 92 -11.05 -26.37 8.45
CA GLU A 92 -11.54 -25.17 9.13
C GLU A 92 -10.39 -24.21 9.43
N ILE A 93 -10.58 -22.93 9.14
CA ILE A 93 -9.69 -21.82 9.50
C ILE A 93 -10.41 -20.92 10.50
N ARG A 94 -9.85 -20.76 11.68
CA ARG A 94 -10.40 -19.97 12.80
C ARG A 94 -9.61 -18.67 12.94
N VAL A 95 -10.27 -17.54 12.73
CA VAL A 95 -9.65 -16.22 12.66
C VAL A 95 -10.21 -15.31 13.73
N GLY A 96 -9.34 -14.76 14.58
CA GLY A 96 -9.67 -13.65 15.47
C GLY A 96 -9.54 -12.32 14.72
N VAL A 97 -10.61 -11.54 14.60
CA VAL A 97 -10.54 -10.24 13.91
C VAL A 97 -11.67 -9.31 14.36
N PRO A 98 -11.39 -8.01 14.64
CA PRO A 98 -12.43 -7.01 14.83
C PRO A 98 -13.29 -6.85 13.57
N THR A 99 -14.61 -6.69 13.74
CA THR A 99 -15.57 -6.70 12.63
C THR A 99 -15.21 -5.73 11.51
N HIS A 100 -14.82 -4.50 11.82
CA HIS A 100 -14.42 -3.51 10.83
C HIS A 100 -13.21 -3.97 9.98
N ILE A 101 -12.14 -4.52 10.58
CA ILE A 101 -10.98 -5.08 9.85
C ILE A 101 -11.41 -6.28 9.02
N GLY A 102 -12.28 -7.14 9.56
CA GLY A 102 -12.86 -8.26 8.85
C GLY A 102 -13.55 -7.83 7.54
N ILE A 103 -14.30 -6.72 7.61
CA ILE A 103 -15.04 -6.17 6.48
C ILE A 103 -14.11 -5.49 5.46
N PHE A 104 -13.30 -4.49 5.87
CA PHE A 104 -12.55 -3.68 4.90
C PHE A 104 -11.29 -4.39 4.37
N LEU A 105 -10.70 -5.31 5.15
CA LEU A 105 -9.46 -5.99 4.79
C LEU A 105 -9.68 -7.45 4.41
N LEU A 106 -10.17 -8.28 5.33
CA LEU A 106 -10.12 -9.75 5.16
C LEU A 106 -11.17 -10.31 4.20
N SER A 107 -12.35 -9.70 4.12
CA SER A 107 -13.51 -10.22 3.36
C SER A 107 -13.15 -10.63 1.92
N LYS A 108 -12.45 -9.77 1.18
CA LYS A 108 -12.03 -10.04 -0.20
C LYS A 108 -11.04 -11.20 -0.32
N TYR A 109 -10.16 -11.37 0.66
CA TYR A 109 -9.18 -12.46 0.66
C TYR A 109 -9.82 -13.78 1.07
N ILE A 110 -10.76 -13.76 2.02
CA ILE A 110 -11.55 -14.92 2.40
C ILE A 110 -12.36 -15.41 1.19
N GLN A 111 -13.04 -14.51 0.47
CA GLN A 111 -13.78 -14.85 -0.74
C GLN A 111 -12.89 -15.57 -1.76
N LYS A 112 -11.75 -14.96 -2.15
CA LYS A 112 -10.80 -15.56 -3.10
C LYS A 112 -10.29 -16.92 -2.65
N PHE A 113 -10.04 -17.10 -1.35
CA PHE A 113 -9.54 -18.37 -0.84
C PHE A 113 -10.60 -19.47 -0.88
N ILE A 114 -11.86 -19.15 -0.59
CA ILE A 114 -12.99 -20.10 -0.68
C ILE A 114 -13.24 -20.49 -2.14
N GLU A 115 -13.21 -19.53 -3.07
CA GLU A 115 -13.34 -19.81 -4.51
C GLU A 115 -12.25 -20.78 -5.00
N LYS A 116 -11.02 -20.62 -4.49
CA LYS A 116 -9.89 -21.50 -4.81
C LYS A 116 -9.95 -22.86 -4.09
N TYR A 117 -10.51 -22.90 -2.87
CA TYR A 117 -10.59 -24.09 -2.02
C TYR A 117 -11.99 -24.25 -1.42
N PRO A 118 -12.97 -24.80 -2.18
CA PRO A 118 -14.37 -24.88 -1.74
C PRO A 118 -14.62 -25.75 -0.50
N GLY A 119 -13.67 -26.62 -0.12
CA GLY A 119 -13.75 -27.47 1.06
C GLY A 119 -13.33 -26.79 2.38
N ILE A 120 -13.03 -25.49 2.35
CA ILE A 120 -12.61 -24.71 3.52
C ILE A 120 -13.81 -24.00 4.16
N LYS A 121 -13.93 -24.17 5.47
CA LYS A 121 -14.83 -23.41 6.33
C LYS A 121 -14.03 -22.34 7.08
N PHE A 122 -14.49 -21.09 7.04
CA PHE A 122 -13.97 -20.04 7.92
C PHE A 122 -14.86 -19.89 9.15
N THR A 123 -14.22 -19.75 10.31
CA THR A 123 -14.86 -19.39 11.58
C THR A 123 -14.24 -18.08 12.05
N ILE A 124 -15.06 -17.02 12.10
CA ILE A 124 -14.63 -15.68 12.46
C ILE A 124 -15.03 -15.39 13.90
N VAL A 125 -14.07 -14.95 14.72
CA VAL A 125 -14.26 -14.63 16.14
C VAL A 125 -13.91 -13.16 16.37
N ASN A 126 -14.84 -12.39 16.93
CA ASN A 126 -14.61 -11.02 17.38
C ASN A 126 -14.71 -10.96 18.90
N ARG A 127 -13.61 -10.60 19.57
CA ARG A 127 -13.46 -10.40 21.01
C ARG A 127 -12.43 -9.29 21.26
N ALA A 128 -12.24 -8.89 22.53
CA ALA A 128 -11.13 -8.02 22.88
C ALA A 128 -9.78 -8.65 22.46
N THR A 129 -8.81 -7.83 22.06
CA THR A 129 -7.50 -8.31 21.57
C THR A 129 -6.82 -9.26 22.57
N SER A 130 -6.85 -8.96 23.86
CA SER A 130 -6.31 -9.83 24.91
C SER A 130 -6.98 -11.20 24.97
N GLU A 131 -8.31 -11.26 24.82
CA GLU A 131 -9.04 -12.52 24.77
C GLU A 131 -8.70 -13.32 23.51
N MET A 132 -8.54 -12.65 22.36
CA MET A 132 -8.13 -13.31 21.12
C MET A 132 -6.71 -13.88 21.25
N VAL A 133 -5.79 -13.14 21.90
CA VAL A 133 -4.43 -13.63 22.21
C VAL A 133 -4.53 -14.90 23.06
N ASP A 134 -5.28 -14.88 24.16
CA ASP A 134 -5.48 -16.08 25.00
C ASP A 134 -6.03 -17.27 24.19
N MET A 135 -6.98 -17.03 23.29
CA MET A 135 -7.54 -18.06 22.41
C MET A 135 -6.51 -18.58 21.40
N LEU A 136 -5.62 -17.74 20.88
CA LEU A 136 -4.52 -18.14 20.00
C LEU A 136 -3.48 -18.98 20.75
N GLU A 137 -3.16 -18.60 22.00
CA GLU A 137 -2.25 -19.34 22.86
C GLU A 137 -2.81 -20.74 23.20
N LYS A 138 -4.11 -20.82 23.47
CA LYS A 138 -4.87 -22.06 23.68
C LYS A 138 -5.16 -22.84 22.39
N ARG A 139 -4.76 -22.32 21.22
CA ARG A 139 -5.00 -22.93 19.88
C ARG A 139 -6.49 -23.08 19.51
N ASN A 140 -7.33 -22.24 20.10
CA ASN A 140 -8.73 -22.05 19.71
C ASN A 140 -8.86 -21.15 18.47
N LEU A 141 -7.84 -20.34 18.19
CA LEU A 141 -7.65 -19.61 16.93
C LEU A 141 -6.40 -20.11 16.21
N ASP A 142 -6.40 -20.00 14.89
CA ASP A 142 -5.23 -20.30 14.05
C ASP A 142 -4.38 -19.04 13.85
N PHE A 143 -5.02 -17.88 13.71
CA PHE A 143 -4.36 -16.57 13.69
C PHE A 143 -5.31 -15.43 14.09
N ILE A 144 -4.73 -14.28 14.42
CA ILE A 144 -5.41 -13.02 14.74
C ILE A 144 -5.02 -11.98 13.70
N VAL A 145 -5.97 -11.15 13.26
CA VAL A 145 -5.70 -9.93 12.50
C VAL A 145 -6.29 -8.75 13.24
N ASP A 146 -5.44 -7.88 13.79
CA ASP A 146 -5.86 -6.77 14.64
C ASP A 146 -4.87 -5.60 14.53
N SER A 147 -5.28 -4.45 15.06
CA SER A 147 -4.44 -3.27 15.25
C SER A 147 -3.32 -3.52 16.26
N TYR A 148 -2.14 -2.97 15.97
CA TYR A 148 -1.01 -2.96 16.91
C TYR A 148 -1.29 -2.01 18.10
N PRO A 149 -0.82 -2.33 19.32
CA PRO A 149 -0.08 -3.54 19.72
C PRO A 149 -0.96 -4.77 19.94
N ILE A 150 -0.38 -5.94 19.67
CA ILE A 150 -0.92 -7.25 20.05
C ILE A 150 0.05 -7.83 21.09
N ASP A 151 -0.26 -7.63 22.36
CA ASP A 151 0.61 -8.03 23.46
C ASP A 151 0.45 -9.53 23.77
N SER A 152 1.56 -10.26 23.79
CA SER A 152 1.62 -11.65 24.26
C SER A 152 2.91 -11.89 25.04
N ASN A 153 2.82 -12.75 26.05
CA ASN A 153 3.97 -13.18 26.85
C ASN A 153 4.77 -14.31 26.17
N ARG A 154 4.29 -14.84 25.03
CA ARG A 154 4.91 -15.94 24.30
C ARG A 154 5.87 -15.45 23.22
N LYS A 155 7.08 -16.02 23.22
CA LYS A 155 8.12 -15.70 22.23
C LYS A 155 7.95 -16.41 20.88
N ASP A 156 7.10 -17.43 20.81
CA ASP A 156 6.84 -18.21 19.59
C ASP A 156 5.67 -17.68 18.76
N ILE A 157 5.00 -16.61 19.22
CA ILE A 157 4.04 -15.88 18.39
C ILE A 157 4.82 -15.03 17.39
N VAL A 158 4.59 -15.31 16.12
CA VAL A 158 5.03 -14.46 15.02
C VAL A 158 4.04 -13.32 14.89
N LEU A 159 4.54 -12.09 14.98
CA LEU A 159 3.81 -10.86 14.72
C LEU A 159 4.34 -10.22 13.44
N TYR A 160 3.46 -10.00 12.47
CA TYR A 160 3.83 -9.43 11.17
C TYR A 160 2.89 -8.29 10.77
N LYS A 161 3.46 -7.14 10.37
CA LYS A 161 2.68 -5.99 9.85
C LYS A 161 2.14 -6.31 8.46
N LEU A 162 0.82 -6.28 8.31
CA LEU A 162 0.15 -6.44 7.01
C LEU A 162 0.10 -5.11 6.26
N ILE A 163 -0.57 -4.11 6.84
CA ILE A 163 -0.79 -2.80 6.24
C ILE A 163 -0.73 -1.69 7.29
N GLU A 164 -0.48 -0.47 6.82
CA GLU A 164 -0.66 0.75 7.59
C GLU A 164 -1.89 1.49 7.05
N VAL A 165 -2.81 1.86 7.94
CA VAL A 165 -4.06 2.53 7.62
C VAL A 165 -4.14 3.90 8.28
N SER A 166 -4.82 4.84 7.64
CA SER A 166 -5.03 6.18 8.18
C SER A 166 -6.30 6.22 9.03
N ASN A 167 -6.36 7.16 9.98
CA ASN A 167 -7.59 7.44 10.71
C ASN A 167 -8.14 8.82 10.31
N CYS A 168 -9.45 9.01 10.47
CA CYS A 168 -10.14 10.25 10.14
C CYS A 168 -11.30 10.53 11.10
N PHE A 169 -11.70 11.80 11.16
CA PHE A 169 -12.98 12.21 11.73
C PHE A 169 -14.02 12.31 10.63
N VAL A 170 -15.23 11.83 10.88
CA VAL A 170 -16.34 11.92 9.92
C VAL A 170 -17.63 12.35 10.60
N GLY A 171 -18.40 13.17 9.90
CA GLY A 171 -19.78 13.55 10.27
C GLY A 171 -20.75 13.23 9.15
N ASN A 172 -22.05 13.22 9.45
CA ASN A 172 -23.07 13.18 8.40
C ASN A 172 -23.29 14.59 7.79
N GLU A 173 -24.34 14.73 6.97
CA GLU A 173 -24.66 15.97 6.26
C GLU A 173 -24.82 17.21 7.17
N LYS A 174 -25.20 17.04 8.45
CA LYS A 174 -25.29 18.17 9.41
C LYS A 174 -23.94 18.88 9.59
N TYR A 175 -22.84 18.15 9.43
CA TYR A 175 -21.47 18.64 9.62
C TYR A 175 -20.81 19.03 8.29
N LYS A 176 -21.53 18.99 7.17
CA LYS A 176 -21.00 19.32 5.83
C LYS A 176 -20.47 20.75 5.73
N ASN A 177 -21.10 21.70 6.41
CA ASN A 177 -20.66 23.11 6.38
C ASN A 177 -19.27 23.30 6.96
N ILE A 178 -18.88 22.50 7.96
CA ILE A 178 -17.53 22.50 8.55
C ILE A 178 -16.49 22.17 7.47
N VAL A 179 -16.80 21.23 6.58
CA VAL A 179 -15.91 20.85 5.48
C VAL A 179 -15.78 21.97 4.44
N ASN A 180 -16.85 22.72 4.20
CA ASN A 180 -16.85 23.86 3.26
C ASN A 180 -16.06 25.06 3.81
N GLU A 181 -15.99 25.22 5.14
CA GLU A 181 -15.22 26.27 5.81
C GLU A 181 -13.70 26.02 5.79
N GLY A 182 -13.28 24.80 5.43
CA GLY A 182 -11.87 24.43 5.23
C GLY A 182 -11.29 23.60 6.37
N ILE A 183 -9.96 23.64 6.52
CA ILE A 183 -9.25 22.90 7.57
C ILE A 183 -9.58 23.55 8.92
N ILE A 184 -10.18 22.79 9.84
CA ILE A 184 -10.44 23.28 11.20
C ILE A 184 -9.24 23.06 12.10
N ASN A 185 -9.10 23.92 13.10
CA ASN A 185 -8.18 23.68 14.20
C ASN A 185 -8.68 22.45 15.01
N ILE A 186 -7.78 21.51 15.31
CA ILE A 186 -8.11 20.32 16.11
C ILE A 186 -8.73 20.64 17.48
N GLU A 187 -8.36 21.74 18.14
CA GLU A 187 -8.97 22.13 19.42
C GLU A 187 -10.47 22.44 19.27
N ASP A 188 -10.85 22.98 18.12
CA ASP A 188 -12.25 23.31 17.81
C ASP A 188 -13.12 22.06 17.61
N ILE A 189 -12.52 20.88 17.44
CA ILE A 189 -13.28 19.64 17.29
C ILE A 189 -14.12 19.34 18.55
N GLN A 190 -13.67 19.79 19.73
CA GLN A 190 -14.38 19.61 20.99
C GLN A 190 -15.64 20.47 21.12
N LYS A 191 -15.84 21.46 20.23
CA LYS A 191 -17.09 22.24 20.16
C LYS A 191 -18.26 21.41 19.64
N TYR A 192 -17.99 20.24 19.06
CA TYR A 192 -18.98 19.33 18.51
C TYR A 192 -19.07 18.06 19.36
N PRO A 193 -20.23 17.38 19.40
CA PRO A 193 -20.35 16.09 20.07
C PRO A 193 -19.43 15.05 19.41
N LEU A 194 -18.55 14.41 20.20
CA LEU A 194 -17.59 13.43 19.70
C LEU A 194 -17.97 12.01 20.09
N LEU A 195 -17.99 11.12 19.10
CA LEU A 195 -18.19 9.69 19.26
C LEU A 195 -16.84 8.99 19.09
N LEU A 196 -16.34 8.36 20.14
CA LEU A 196 -14.95 7.92 20.20
C LEU A 196 -14.85 6.46 20.64
N PRO A 197 -13.83 5.71 20.19
CA PRO A 197 -13.56 4.38 20.73
C PRO A 197 -13.20 4.46 22.22
N PRO A 198 -13.46 3.41 23.02
CA PRO A 198 -13.17 3.43 24.46
C PRO A 198 -11.69 3.71 24.76
N LYS A 199 -11.42 4.40 25.87
CA LYS A 199 -10.07 4.78 26.34
C LYS A 199 -9.06 3.63 26.44
N ILE A 200 -9.53 2.40 26.64
CA ILE A 200 -8.65 1.23 26.74
C ILE A 200 -8.05 0.81 25.37
N THR A 201 -8.69 1.17 24.26
CA THR A 201 -8.30 0.75 22.92
C THR A 201 -7.00 1.41 22.45
N SER A 202 -6.23 0.69 21.63
CA SER A 202 -4.99 1.18 21.01
C SER A 202 -5.24 2.43 20.16
N THR A 203 -6.28 2.40 19.32
CA THR A 203 -6.72 3.52 18.48
C THR A 203 -6.99 4.78 19.28
N ARG A 204 -7.67 4.65 20.43
CA ARG A 204 -7.96 5.80 21.30
C ARG A 204 -6.71 6.36 21.98
N LYS A 205 -5.86 5.48 22.52
CA LYS A 205 -4.59 5.88 23.14
C LYS A 205 -3.66 6.58 22.15
N ALA A 206 -3.60 6.10 20.90
CA ALA A 206 -2.80 6.71 19.85
C ALA A 206 -3.29 8.14 19.52
N LEU A 207 -4.61 8.33 19.44
CA LEU A 207 -5.20 9.65 19.23
C LEU A 207 -4.90 10.61 20.39
N GLU A 208 -5.19 10.21 21.63
CA GLU A 208 -4.93 11.06 22.81
C GLU A 208 -3.44 11.40 22.95
N SER A 209 -2.55 10.43 22.72
CA SER A 209 -1.10 10.67 22.72
C SER A 209 -0.69 11.68 21.66
N LYS A 210 -1.24 11.58 20.44
CA LYS A 210 -0.95 12.51 19.35
C LYS A 210 -1.46 13.93 19.62
N LEU A 211 -2.51 14.07 20.41
CA LEU A 211 -3.17 15.35 20.68
C LEU A 211 -2.78 15.97 22.02
N LYS A 212 -1.96 15.29 22.84
CA LYS A 212 -1.66 15.69 24.22
C LYS A 212 -1.09 17.11 24.36
N ASP A 213 -0.31 17.59 23.40
CA ASP A 213 0.28 18.94 23.44
C ASP A 213 -0.73 20.06 23.09
N ARG A 214 -1.90 19.68 22.59
CA ARG A 214 -2.94 20.58 22.06
C ARG A 214 -4.28 20.45 22.79
N ILE A 215 -4.60 19.26 23.28
CA ILE A 215 -5.84 18.90 23.96
C ILE A 215 -5.47 18.00 25.16
N ASP A 216 -5.66 18.53 26.36
CA ASP A 216 -5.36 17.80 27.61
C ASP A 216 -6.29 16.61 27.85
N ASN A 217 -7.59 16.79 27.57
CA ASN A 217 -8.60 15.75 27.72
C ASN A 217 -9.60 15.81 26.56
N LEU A 218 -9.52 14.82 25.68
CA LEU A 218 -10.44 14.69 24.58
C LEU A 218 -11.76 14.06 25.08
N GLU A 219 -12.82 14.84 25.30
CA GLU A 219 -14.07 14.29 25.82
C GLU A 219 -14.96 13.68 24.72
N ALA A 220 -15.50 12.49 25.00
CA ALA A 220 -16.50 11.84 24.16
C ALA A 220 -17.89 12.07 24.78
N ILE A 221 -18.90 12.36 23.95
CA ILE A 221 -20.30 12.33 24.43
C ILE A 221 -20.73 10.88 24.71
N ILE A 222 -20.20 9.93 23.93
CA ILE A 222 -20.43 8.49 24.08
C ILE A 222 -19.12 7.77 23.71
N ASP A 223 -18.61 6.94 24.62
CA ASP A 223 -17.60 5.93 24.31
C ASP A 223 -18.28 4.74 23.62
N VAL A 224 -17.94 4.50 22.36
CA VAL A 224 -18.63 3.49 21.53
C VAL A 224 -17.70 2.30 21.27
N PRO A 225 -17.97 1.11 21.85
CA PRO A 225 -17.04 -0.02 21.78
C PRO A 225 -16.93 -0.67 20.40
N THR A 226 -17.92 -0.48 19.53
CA THR A 226 -17.93 -1.09 18.19
C THR A 226 -18.09 -0.05 17.10
N THR A 227 -17.29 -0.21 16.04
CA THR A 227 -17.27 0.69 14.88
C THR A 227 -18.63 0.79 14.20
N GLU A 228 -19.40 -0.31 14.17
CA GLU A 228 -20.72 -0.38 13.54
C GLU A 228 -21.75 0.48 14.28
N VAL A 229 -21.74 0.42 15.61
CA VAL A 229 -22.62 1.26 16.43
C VAL A 229 -22.22 2.72 16.27
N MET A 230 -20.92 3.03 16.30
CA MET A 230 -20.42 4.40 16.13
C MET A 230 -20.83 4.96 14.78
N LEU A 231 -20.70 4.18 13.71
CA LEU A 231 -21.11 4.54 12.36
C LEU A 231 -22.61 4.85 12.28
N GLU A 232 -23.47 4.03 12.90
CA GLU A 232 -24.91 4.27 12.91
C GLU A 232 -25.28 5.55 13.70
N LEU A 233 -24.61 5.83 14.82
CA LEU A 233 -24.83 7.05 15.59
C LEU A 233 -24.39 8.29 14.82
N VAL A 234 -23.24 8.23 14.12
CA VAL A 234 -22.78 9.31 13.24
C VAL A 234 -23.76 9.54 12.09
N LYS A 235 -24.23 8.48 11.42
CA LYS A 235 -25.23 8.58 10.34
C LYS A 235 -26.51 9.26 10.81
N LYS A 236 -26.94 8.98 12.04
CA LYS A 236 -28.09 9.62 12.70
C LYS A 236 -27.82 11.06 13.18
N GLY A 237 -26.59 11.56 13.03
CA GLY A 237 -26.23 12.95 13.31
C GLY A 237 -25.93 13.26 14.77
N LEU A 238 -25.69 12.24 15.60
CA LEU A 238 -25.43 12.43 17.04
C LEU A 238 -24.07 13.07 17.32
N GLY A 239 -23.14 13.06 16.37
CA GLY A 239 -21.81 13.61 16.56
C GLY A 239 -20.87 13.33 15.39
N ILE A 240 -19.63 13.81 15.55
CA ILE A 240 -18.49 13.48 14.71
C ILE A 240 -17.82 12.25 15.30
N GLY A 241 -17.59 11.22 14.49
CA GLY A 241 -16.94 9.98 14.95
C GLY A 241 -15.50 9.84 14.45
N TYR A 242 -14.66 9.16 15.22
CA TYR A 242 -13.27 8.86 14.86
C TYR A 242 -13.09 7.42 14.38
N PHE A 243 -12.68 7.22 13.13
CA PHE A 243 -12.62 5.92 12.49
C PHE A 243 -11.27 5.66 11.84
N THR A 244 -10.96 4.38 11.65
CA THR A 244 -10.06 3.96 10.57
C THR A 244 -10.71 4.30 9.23
N LYS A 245 -10.02 5.09 8.41
CA LYS A 245 -10.58 5.71 7.21
C LYS A 245 -11.16 4.69 6.22
N GLU A 246 -10.44 3.60 6.02
CA GLU A 246 -10.81 2.49 5.14
C GLU A 246 -12.15 1.84 5.54
N SER A 247 -12.52 1.87 6.83
CA SER A 247 -13.80 1.33 7.32
C SER A 247 -15.01 2.19 6.95
N VAL A 248 -14.79 3.48 6.65
CA VAL A 248 -15.84 4.45 6.32
C VAL A 248 -15.72 5.02 4.90
N GLN A 249 -14.69 4.65 4.15
CA GLN A 249 -14.37 5.19 2.83
C GLN A 249 -15.55 5.10 1.85
N LYS A 250 -16.26 3.96 1.79
CA LYS A 250 -17.44 3.78 0.94
C LYS A 250 -18.54 4.82 1.20
N TYR A 251 -18.68 5.28 2.45
CA TYR A 251 -19.69 6.28 2.82
C TYR A 251 -19.23 7.71 2.51
N ILE A 252 -17.92 7.95 2.57
CA ILE A 252 -17.31 9.21 2.12
C ILE A 252 -17.46 9.32 0.59
N ASP A 253 -17.09 8.28 -0.15
CA ASP A 253 -17.15 8.25 -1.62
C ASP A 253 -18.59 8.42 -2.15
N SER A 254 -19.57 7.91 -1.42
CA SER A 254 -20.99 8.06 -1.77
C SER A 254 -21.64 9.35 -1.28
N GLY A 255 -20.88 10.26 -0.65
CA GLY A 255 -21.37 11.54 -0.13
C GLY A 255 -22.34 11.42 1.05
N ARG A 256 -22.40 10.25 1.70
CA ARG A 256 -23.26 10.00 2.88
C ARG A 256 -22.62 10.46 4.17
N LEU A 257 -21.29 10.39 4.23
CA LEU A 257 -20.47 10.94 5.30
C LEU A 257 -19.46 11.92 4.71
N TYR A 258 -19.04 12.85 5.53
CA TYR A 258 -18.11 13.90 5.18
C TYR A 258 -16.91 13.82 6.12
N GLU A 259 -15.72 13.67 5.54
CA GLU A 259 -14.46 13.70 6.28
C GLU A 259 -14.22 15.12 6.79
N ILE A 260 -13.94 15.27 8.08
CA ILE A 260 -13.68 16.55 8.72
C ILE A 260 -12.17 16.83 8.68
N PRO A 261 -11.70 17.78 7.86
CA PRO A 261 -10.28 18.08 7.74
C PRO A 261 -9.79 18.85 8.97
N VAL A 262 -8.71 18.37 9.60
CA VAL A 262 -8.11 18.98 10.78
C VAL A 262 -6.67 19.40 10.49
N ASP A 263 -6.17 20.40 11.21
CA ASP A 263 -4.81 20.97 11.07
C ASP A 263 -3.68 20.10 11.67
N VAL A 264 -4.02 18.90 12.15
CA VAL A 264 -3.06 17.90 12.66
C VAL A 264 -3.10 16.64 11.82
N GLU A 265 -1.92 16.11 11.49
CA GLU A 265 -1.82 14.76 10.93
C GLU A 265 -2.22 13.71 11.97
N LEU A 266 -3.38 13.09 11.77
CA LEU A 266 -3.92 12.06 12.67
C LEU A 266 -3.01 10.82 12.69
N PRO A 267 -2.94 10.09 13.82
CA PRO A 267 -2.07 8.93 13.92
C PRO A 267 -2.53 7.86 12.93
N LYS A 268 -1.57 7.13 12.38
CA LYS A 268 -1.84 5.95 11.56
C LYS A 268 -1.85 4.71 12.45
N THR A 269 -2.54 3.67 11.99
CA THR A 269 -2.65 2.40 12.69
C THR A 269 -2.03 1.29 11.86
N ASP A 270 -1.18 0.48 12.50
CA ASP A 270 -0.65 -0.72 11.87
C ASP A 270 -1.62 -1.88 12.11
N ILE A 271 -2.05 -2.53 11.03
CA ILE A 271 -2.81 -3.78 11.09
C ILE A 271 -1.82 -4.92 10.96
N CYS A 272 -1.81 -5.81 11.94
CA CYS A 272 -0.88 -6.92 12.06
C CYS A 272 -1.61 -8.26 12.02
N ILE A 273 -0.88 -9.29 11.62
CA ILE A 273 -1.27 -10.68 11.80
C ILE A 273 -0.40 -11.31 12.90
N ALA A 274 -1.04 -12.05 13.80
CA ALA A 274 -0.37 -12.81 14.86
C ALA A 274 -0.74 -14.30 14.76
N TYR A 275 0.25 -15.18 14.78
CA TYR A 275 0.06 -16.64 14.72
C TYR A 275 1.25 -17.38 15.35
N VAL A 276 1.12 -18.68 15.61
CA VAL A 276 2.26 -19.52 16.02
C VAL A 276 2.70 -20.42 14.88
N ASP A 277 3.91 -20.17 14.37
CA ASP A 277 4.42 -20.77 13.13
C ASP A 277 4.57 -22.30 13.20
N ASN A 278 5.16 -22.81 14.29
CA ASN A 278 5.51 -24.23 14.44
C ASN A 278 4.31 -25.21 14.44
N PHE A 279 3.06 -24.70 14.39
CA PHE A 279 1.86 -25.52 14.54
C PHE A 279 0.69 -25.06 13.65
N LEU A 280 0.95 -24.24 12.62
CA LEU A 280 -0.07 -23.92 11.63
C LEU A 280 -0.36 -25.13 10.74
N ALA A 281 -1.64 -25.52 10.68
CA ALA A 281 -2.10 -26.46 9.69
C ALA A 281 -1.96 -25.89 8.27
N ASN A 282 -2.01 -26.76 7.26
CA ASN A 282 -1.77 -26.40 5.85
C ASN A 282 -2.71 -25.29 5.35
N ALA A 283 -4.00 -25.35 5.70
CA ALA A 283 -4.99 -24.37 5.23
C ALA A 283 -4.75 -22.95 5.78
N PRO A 284 -4.64 -22.72 7.11
CA PRO A 284 -4.23 -21.42 7.65
C PRO A 284 -2.90 -20.92 7.08
N LYS A 285 -1.89 -21.79 6.97
CA LYS A 285 -0.57 -21.40 6.44
C LYS A 285 -0.67 -20.87 5.01
N LYS A 286 -1.34 -21.59 4.11
CA LYS A 286 -1.55 -21.16 2.72
C LYS A 286 -2.40 -19.89 2.61
N PHE A 287 -3.38 -19.71 3.50
CA PHE A 287 -4.15 -18.46 3.55
C PHE A 287 -3.26 -17.27 3.94
N ILE A 288 -2.43 -17.42 4.97
CA ILE A 288 -1.50 -16.38 5.43
C ILE A 288 -0.49 -16.04 4.33
N GLU A 289 0.06 -17.04 3.64
CA GLU A 289 0.98 -16.84 2.52
C GLU A 289 0.30 -16.06 1.37
N MET A 290 -0.92 -16.43 0.99
CA MET A 290 -1.70 -15.72 -0.02
C MET A 290 -1.98 -14.28 0.40
N LEU A 291 -2.46 -14.07 1.64
CA LEU A 291 -2.77 -12.76 2.20
C LEU A 291 -1.55 -11.84 2.16
N ASN A 292 -0.40 -12.32 2.64
CA ASN A 292 0.87 -11.58 2.65
C ASN A 292 1.33 -11.23 1.22
N SER A 293 1.23 -12.17 0.29
CA SER A 293 1.61 -11.96 -1.11
C SER A 293 0.75 -10.91 -1.79
N GLU A 294 -0.57 -11.00 -1.65
CA GLU A 294 -1.50 -10.07 -2.28
C GLU A 294 -1.44 -8.67 -1.69
N ILE A 295 -1.29 -8.54 -0.36
CA ILE A 295 -1.16 -7.25 0.30
C ILE A 295 0.13 -6.55 -0.14
N LYS A 296 1.26 -7.26 -0.17
CA LYS A 296 2.52 -6.72 -0.70
C LYS A 296 2.35 -6.27 -2.15
N SER A 297 1.72 -7.10 -2.99
CA SER A 297 1.46 -6.74 -4.39
C SER A 297 0.62 -5.47 -4.50
N ALA A 298 -0.46 -5.32 -3.71
CA ALA A 298 -1.32 -4.14 -3.72
C ALA A 298 -0.56 -2.87 -3.28
N SER A 299 0.31 -2.98 -2.27
CA SER A 299 1.17 -1.87 -1.83
C SER A 299 2.10 -1.41 -2.95
N TYR A 300 2.77 -2.36 -3.65
CA TYR A 300 3.60 -2.01 -4.79
C TYR A 300 2.81 -1.37 -5.92
N THR A 301 1.59 -1.87 -6.21
CA THR A 301 0.76 -1.29 -7.26
C THR A 301 0.34 0.15 -6.93
N LYS A 302 -0.03 0.45 -5.67
CA LYS A 302 -0.37 1.81 -5.22
C LYS A 302 0.78 2.81 -5.40
N GLU A 303 2.04 2.36 -5.32
CA GLU A 303 3.21 3.21 -5.52
C GLU A 303 3.52 3.53 -6.99
N LYS A 304 3.00 2.72 -7.92
CA LYS A 304 3.21 2.89 -9.37
C LYS A 304 2.62 4.20 -9.87
N SER A 305 3.10 4.59 -11.05
CA SER A 305 2.47 5.62 -11.84
C SER A 305 1.92 5.07 -13.14
N LEU A 306 0.86 5.70 -13.63
CA LEU A 306 0.36 5.53 -14.97
C LEU A 306 1.13 6.49 -15.88
N ARG A 307 2.01 5.96 -16.74
CA ARG A 307 2.74 6.76 -17.72
C ARG A 307 1.97 6.76 -19.02
N LEU A 308 1.39 7.91 -19.35
CA LEU A 308 0.68 8.12 -20.60
C LEU A 308 1.65 8.67 -21.63
N ILE A 309 1.88 7.92 -22.69
CA ILE A 309 2.67 8.34 -23.85
C ILE A 309 1.66 8.98 -24.82
N LEU A 310 1.73 10.29 -25.00
CA LEU A 310 0.67 11.06 -25.67
C LEU A 310 0.91 11.28 -27.15
N THR A 311 2.18 11.34 -27.57
CA THR A 311 2.59 11.58 -28.94
C THR A 311 3.97 10.97 -29.21
N GLN A 312 4.28 10.80 -30.49
CA GLN A 312 5.60 10.41 -30.98
C GLN A 312 6.32 11.57 -31.66
N GLU A 313 5.61 12.68 -31.87
CA GLU A 313 6.14 13.87 -32.50
C GLU A 313 6.91 14.71 -31.49
N CYS A 314 8.02 15.31 -31.93
CA CYS A 314 8.86 16.13 -31.09
C CYS A 314 9.45 17.25 -31.93
N THR A 315 9.67 18.41 -31.31
CA THR A 315 10.38 19.52 -31.95
C THR A 315 11.88 19.25 -32.12
N TYR A 316 12.39 18.18 -31.50
CA TYR A 316 13.79 17.75 -31.52
C TYR A 316 13.94 16.32 -32.07
N ASN A 317 15.14 16.01 -32.56
CA ASN A 317 15.53 14.68 -33.04
C ASN A 317 16.77 14.19 -32.29
N CYS A 318 16.69 14.11 -30.96
CA CYS A 318 17.88 13.94 -30.15
C CYS A 318 18.56 12.57 -30.37
N SER A 319 19.89 12.54 -30.46
CA SER A 319 20.67 11.33 -30.79
C SER A 319 20.56 10.19 -29.77
N MET A 320 20.28 10.52 -28.51
CA MET A 320 20.09 9.58 -27.40
C MET A 320 18.62 9.20 -27.13
N CYS A 321 17.67 9.72 -27.92
CA CYS A 321 16.25 9.51 -27.65
C CYS A 321 15.80 8.09 -28.01
N HIS A 322 15.27 7.36 -27.02
CA HIS A 322 14.71 6.02 -27.21
C HIS A 322 13.20 6.03 -27.58
N LYS A 323 12.60 7.20 -27.83
CA LYS A 323 11.19 7.39 -28.23
C LYS A 323 10.16 6.63 -27.36
N GLU A 324 10.45 6.48 -26.07
CA GLU A 324 9.65 5.65 -25.14
C GLU A 324 9.43 4.19 -25.61
N GLY A 325 10.26 3.68 -26.52
CA GLY A 325 10.13 2.34 -27.10
C GLY A 325 9.19 2.27 -28.31
N ILE A 326 8.59 3.39 -28.75
CA ILE A 326 7.65 3.39 -29.87
C ILE A 326 8.33 3.95 -31.13
N HIS A 327 8.67 3.06 -32.06
CA HIS A 327 9.49 3.38 -33.23
C HIS A 327 8.68 3.59 -34.52
N SER A 328 7.45 3.07 -34.59
CA SER A 328 6.54 3.18 -35.74
C SER A 328 5.40 4.14 -35.46
N LYS A 329 4.95 4.88 -36.47
CA LYS A 329 3.79 5.77 -36.36
C LYS A 329 2.56 4.95 -35.95
N LYS A 330 1.81 5.45 -34.97
CA LYS A 330 0.59 4.81 -34.48
C LYS A 330 -0.67 5.41 -35.13
N GLU A 331 -1.66 4.57 -35.32
CA GLU A 331 -3.00 4.90 -35.83
C GLU A 331 -4.06 4.57 -34.77
N ASN A 332 -5.30 5.03 -34.96
CA ASN A 332 -6.42 4.78 -34.04
C ASN A 332 -6.16 5.20 -32.58
N LEU A 333 -5.71 6.45 -32.42
CA LEU A 333 -5.26 6.97 -31.14
C LEU A 333 -6.38 7.08 -30.09
N LEU A 334 -5.98 7.00 -28.82
CA LEU A 334 -6.79 7.32 -27.66
C LEU A 334 -7.07 8.83 -27.59
N THR A 335 -8.30 9.16 -27.22
CA THR A 335 -8.75 10.53 -26.93
C THR A 335 -8.40 10.92 -25.48
N ASN A 336 -8.61 12.19 -25.13
CA ASN A 336 -8.41 12.66 -23.75
C ASN A 336 -9.38 11.99 -22.77
N GLU A 337 -10.61 11.71 -23.23
CA GLU A 337 -11.63 10.94 -22.52
C GLU A 337 -11.15 9.53 -22.22
N ASP A 338 -10.55 8.87 -23.21
CA ASP A 338 -10.03 7.51 -23.07
C ASP A 338 -8.90 7.47 -22.02
N PHE A 339 -7.94 8.39 -22.09
CA PHE A 339 -6.86 8.49 -21.10
C PHE A 339 -7.39 8.75 -19.68
N ALA A 340 -8.37 9.65 -19.54
CA ALA A 340 -8.99 9.96 -18.26
C ALA A 340 -9.77 8.76 -17.69
N TYR A 341 -10.41 7.96 -18.56
CA TYR A 341 -11.12 6.74 -18.20
C TYR A 341 -10.15 5.63 -17.74
N ILE A 342 -9.04 5.40 -18.46
CA ILE A 342 -8.00 4.45 -18.02
C ILE A 342 -7.46 4.85 -16.64
N TYR A 343 -7.19 6.15 -16.43
CA TYR A 343 -6.74 6.65 -15.13
C TYR A 343 -7.76 6.40 -14.02
N GLU A 344 -9.05 6.63 -14.27
CA GLU A 344 -10.12 6.38 -13.30
C GLU A 344 -10.14 4.93 -12.84
N ILE A 345 -10.09 3.98 -13.77
CA ILE A 345 -10.07 2.55 -13.45
C ILE A 345 -8.77 2.18 -12.72
N ALA A 346 -7.62 2.68 -13.20
CA ALA A 346 -6.33 2.45 -12.54
C ALA A 346 -6.33 2.98 -11.08
N ASN A 347 -6.95 4.14 -10.85
CA ASN A 347 -7.04 4.76 -9.54
C ASN A 347 -7.98 3.99 -8.61
N LYS A 348 -9.18 3.68 -9.08
CA LYS A 348 -10.23 3.03 -8.28
C LYS A 348 -9.84 1.61 -7.87
N GLU A 349 -9.31 0.83 -8.80
CA GLU A 349 -9.07 -0.61 -8.57
C GLU A 349 -7.68 -0.88 -7.97
N TYR A 350 -6.70 -0.02 -8.24
CA TYR A 350 -5.31 -0.27 -7.87
C TYR A 350 -4.67 0.83 -7.02
N GLY A 351 -5.38 1.92 -6.72
CA GLY A 351 -4.87 3.04 -5.94
C GLY A 351 -3.81 3.88 -6.65
N ILE A 352 -3.61 3.70 -7.96
CA ILE A 352 -2.64 4.45 -8.75
C ILE A 352 -3.14 5.89 -8.89
N ASN A 353 -2.49 6.83 -8.22
CA ASN A 353 -2.88 8.25 -8.25
C ASN A 353 -1.86 9.15 -8.96
N LYS A 354 -0.70 8.62 -9.38
CA LYS A 354 0.34 9.38 -10.08
C LYS A 354 0.20 9.17 -11.58
N VAL A 355 0.17 10.27 -12.33
CA VAL A 355 0.14 10.25 -13.80
C VAL A 355 1.39 10.96 -14.33
N ASN A 356 2.14 10.28 -15.19
CA ASN A 356 3.29 10.83 -15.90
C ASN A 356 2.96 11.02 -17.38
N LEU A 357 2.81 12.27 -17.82
CA LEU A 357 2.58 12.62 -19.22
C LEU A 357 3.92 12.75 -19.94
N THR A 358 4.12 11.94 -20.98
CA THR A 358 5.36 11.82 -21.76
C THR A 358 5.07 11.51 -23.23
N GLY A 359 6.11 11.20 -24.00
CA GLY A 359 6.03 10.88 -25.43
C GLY A 359 6.35 12.09 -26.28
N GLY A 360 7.38 11.97 -27.12
CA GLY A 360 7.86 13.07 -27.96
C GLY A 360 8.01 14.36 -27.14
N ASP A 361 7.29 15.41 -27.55
CA ASP A 361 6.96 16.55 -26.69
C ASP A 361 5.43 16.66 -26.49
N PRO A 362 4.89 16.42 -25.28
CA PRO A 362 3.47 16.55 -24.99
C PRO A 362 2.85 17.90 -25.37
N LEU A 363 3.65 18.97 -25.38
CA LEU A 363 3.21 20.34 -25.69
C LEU A 363 2.95 20.60 -27.18
N LEU A 364 3.17 19.61 -28.05
CA LEU A 364 2.73 19.65 -29.45
C LEU A 364 1.24 19.38 -29.61
N ARG A 365 0.58 18.87 -28.58
CA ARG A 365 -0.87 18.62 -28.60
C ARG A 365 -1.61 19.90 -28.25
N ASP A 366 -2.40 20.42 -29.18
CA ASP A 366 -3.26 21.58 -28.95
C ASP A 366 -4.35 21.31 -27.89
N ASP A 367 -4.69 20.05 -27.65
CA ASP A 367 -5.71 19.60 -26.70
C ASP A 367 -5.14 19.18 -25.33
N ILE A 368 -3.85 19.44 -25.05
CA ILE A 368 -3.19 18.96 -23.82
C ILE A 368 -3.83 19.53 -22.53
N GLN A 369 -4.32 20.76 -22.58
CA GLN A 369 -4.93 21.43 -21.43
C GLN A 369 -6.24 20.73 -21.01
N ASP A 370 -7.02 20.24 -21.97
CA ASP A 370 -8.25 19.51 -21.71
C ASP A 370 -7.97 18.18 -20.99
N LEU A 371 -6.95 17.42 -21.42
CA LEU A 371 -6.52 16.21 -20.69
C LEU A 371 -6.09 16.52 -19.26
N LEU A 372 -5.32 17.59 -19.05
CA LEU A 372 -4.88 18.01 -17.72
C LEU A 372 -6.05 18.35 -16.80
N ILE A 373 -7.06 19.05 -17.30
CA ILE A 373 -8.29 19.37 -16.55
C ILE A 373 -9.02 18.09 -16.15
N LYS A 374 -9.24 17.17 -17.10
CA LYS A 374 -9.93 15.89 -16.85
C LYS A 374 -9.22 15.04 -15.79
N LEU A 375 -7.88 14.95 -15.86
CA LEU A 375 -7.09 14.22 -14.86
C LEU A 375 -7.13 14.91 -13.48
N LYS A 376 -7.06 16.24 -13.44
CA LYS A 376 -7.11 17.01 -12.20
C LYS A 376 -8.46 16.89 -11.48
N GLN A 377 -9.57 16.90 -12.24
CA GLN A 377 -10.91 16.64 -11.71
C GLN A 377 -11.05 15.27 -11.04
N LYS A 378 -10.23 14.30 -11.46
CA LYS A 378 -10.15 12.96 -10.87
C LYS A 378 -9.02 12.83 -9.83
N ASN A 379 -8.56 13.96 -9.27
CA ASN A 379 -7.53 14.04 -8.23
C ASN A 379 -6.18 13.39 -8.61
N ALA A 380 -5.83 13.37 -9.90
CA ALA A 380 -4.52 12.87 -10.34
C ALA A 380 -3.38 13.75 -9.84
N LYS A 381 -2.29 13.12 -9.40
CA LYS A 381 -0.99 13.77 -9.18
C LYS A 381 -0.22 13.79 -10.50
N ILE A 382 -0.33 14.89 -11.24
CA ILE A 382 0.14 15.01 -12.62
C ILE A 382 1.59 15.51 -12.65
N THR A 383 2.44 14.73 -13.32
CA THR A 383 3.79 15.12 -13.71
C THR A 383 3.89 15.13 -15.22
N MET A 384 4.39 16.20 -15.83
CA MET A 384 4.66 16.26 -17.27
C MET A 384 6.15 16.30 -17.53
N THR A 385 6.63 15.65 -18.60
CA THR A 385 8.01 15.80 -19.08
C THR A 385 8.00 16.37 -20.50
N THR A 386 8.66 17.51 -20.69
CA THR A 386 8.79 18.22 -21.96
C THR A 386 10.27 18.53 -22.25
N ASN A 387 10.58 18.90 -23.49
CA ASN A 387 11.89 19.44 -23.85
C ASN A 387 12.00 20.97 -23.60
N GLY A 388 10.89 21.64 -23.24
CA GLY A 388 10.86 23.05 -22.85
C GLY A 388 10.73 24.06 -24.00
N TYR A 389 10.85 23.62 -25.26
CA TYR A 389 10.86 24.52 -26.42
C TYR A 389 9.53 25.24 -26.67
N LEU A 390 8.40 24.64 -26.29
CA LEU A 390 7.04 25.16 -26.49
C LEU A 390 6.38 25.72 -25.21
N LEU A 391 7.13 25.87 -24.12
CA LEU A 391 6.58 26.36 -22.84
C LEU A 391 6.05 27.80 -22.93
N ASP A 392 6.65 28.65 -23.75
CA ASP A 392 6.18 30.01 -24.06
C ASP A 392 4.75 30.05 -24.58
N LYS A 393 4.33 29.01 -25.31
CA LYS A 393 2.99 28.91 -25.89
C LYS A 393 1.99 28.18 -25.01
N ASN A 394 2.46 27.53 -23.94
CA ASN A 394 1.67 26.63 -23.10
C ASN A 394 1.79 26.99 -21.62
N ILE A 395 1.87 28.28 -21.33
CA ILE A 395 2.19 28.76 -19.98
C ILE A 395 1.14 28.34 -18.94
N GLU A 396 -0.13 28.28 -19.35
CA GLU A 396 -1.28 28.04 -18.47
C GLU A 396 -1.28 26.66 -17.79
N ILE A 397 -0.55 25.68 -18.35
CA ILE A 397 -0.48 24.31 -17.81
C ILE A 397 0.08 24.29 -16.38
N GLY A 398 0.86 25.30 -15.97
CA GLY A 398 1.50 25.34 -14.66
C GLY A 398 0.52 25.24 -13.50
N ASN A 399 -0.71 25.75 -13.66
CA ASN A 399 -1.78 25.65 -12.66
C ASN A 399 -2.38 24.23 -12.53
N LEU A 400 -2.15 23.36 -13.51
CA LEU A 400 -2.76 22.04 -13.59
C LEU A 400 -1.79 20.92 -13.20
N LEU A 401 -0.50 21.22 -13.10
CA LEU A 401 0.56 20.26 -12.80
C LEU A 401 0.91 20.25 -11.31
N ASN A 402 1.29 19.07 -10.81
CA ASN A 402 2.00 18.96 -9.54
C ASN A 402 3.52 19.08 -9.75
N LYS A 403 4.00 18.62 -10.90
CA LYS A 403 5.42 18.68 -11.26
C LYS A 403 5.62 18.84 -12.77
N LEU A 404 6.60 19.66 -13.15
CA LEU A 404 7.07 19.79 -14.52
C LEU A 404 8.54 19.36 -14.60
N ASN A 405 8.85 18.38 -15.45
CA ASN A 405 10.23 18.04 -15.78
C ASN A 405 10.58 18.62 -17.15
N ILE A 406 11.73 19.25 -17.26
CA ILE A 406 12.25 19.84 -18.49
C ILE A 406 13.59 19.18 -18.80
N SER A 407 13.73 18.60 -19.99
CA SER A 407 14.96 17.93 -20.40
C SER A 407 15.98 18.97 -20.89
N VAL A 408 17.05 19.17 -20.11
CA VAL A 408 18.21 20.00 -20.49
C VAL A 408 19.46 19.19 -20.27
N HIS A 409 20.18 18.92 -21.35
CA HIS A 409 21.28 17.97 -21.36
C HIS A 409 22.65 18.64 -21.33
N SER A 410 22.77 19.89 -21.75
CA SER A 410 24.04 20.62 -21.73
C SER A 410 23.74 22.11 -21.56
N LEU A 411 24.65 22.82 -20.90
CA LEU A 411 24.64 24.29 -20.87
C LEU A 411 25.55 24.89 -21.96
N ASN A 412 26.31 24.06 -22.67
CA ASN A 412 27.02 24.50 -23.86
C ASN A 412 26.05 24.50 -25.05
N LYS A 413 25.85 25.68 -25.65
CA LYS A 413 24.93 25.88 -26.78
C LYS A 413 25.18 24.89 -27.91
N GLU A 414 26.43 24.75 -28.37
CA GLU A 414 26.76 23.91 -29.53
C GLU A 414 26.48 22.44 -29.23
N LYS A 415 26.95 21.94 -28.07
CA LYS A 415 26.69 20.56 -27.62
C LYS A 415 25.19 20.29 -27.45
N PHE A 416 24.44 21.21 -26.87
CA PHE A 416 22.98 21.08 -26.70
C PHE A 416 22.27 20.97 -28.06
N GLU A 417 22.57 21.89 -28.97
CA GLU A 417 21.89 21.96 -30.28
C GLU A 417 22.28 20.80 -31.20
N GLU A 418 23.53 20.35 -31.15
CA GLU A 418 23.99 19.11 -31.81
C GLU A 418 23.22 17.91 -31.26
N LEU A 419 23.17 17.77 -29.93
CA LEU A 419 22.52 16.65 -29.27
C LEU A 419 21.03 16.59 -29.57
N CYS A 420 20.34 17.73 -29.58
CA CYS A 420 18.91 17.85 -29.87
C CYS A 420 18.58 17.84 -31.37
N GLY A 421 19.57 18.05 -32.24
CA GLY A 421 19.37 18.16 -33.69
C GLY A 421 18.58 19.42 -34.11
N LYS A 422 18.69 20.52 -33.35
CA LYS A 422 17.97 21.78 -33.64
C LYS A 422 18.76 23.01 -33.23
N LYS A 423 19.15 23.79 -34.24
CA LYS A 423 19.84 25.09 -34.09
C LYS A 423 18.94 26.15 -33.46
N ASP A 424 19.59 27.14 -32.85
CA ASP A 424 18.99 28.34 -32.24
C ASP A 424 17.85 28.04 -31.27
N SER A 425 18.02 26.95 -30.50
CA SER A 425 17.00 26.47 -29.58
C SER A 425 17.43 26.54 -28.12
N PHE A 426 18.73 26.59 -27.84
CA PHE A 426 19.27 26.63 -26.49
C PHE A 426 18.77 27.85 -25.71
N GLU A 427 19.03 29.05 -26.24
CA GLU A 427 18.63 30.32 -25.59
C GLU A 427 17.12 30.39 -25.37
N LYS A 428 16.35 29.90 -26.35
CA LYS A 428 14.90 29.85 -26.24
C LYS A 428 14.45 28.99 -25.06
N VAL A 429 15.00 27.77 -24.92
CA VAL A 429 14.63 26.87 -23.82
C VAL A 429 15.01 27.45 -22.47
N ILE A 430 16.21 28.02 -22.34
CA ILE A 430 16.66 28.63 -21.09
C ILE A 430 15.77 29.82 -20.70
N ASN A 431 15.39 30.67 -21.66
CA ASN A 431 14.47 31.78 -21.43
C ASN A 431 13.08 31.30 -21.05
N ASN A 432 12.58 30.26 -21.71
CA ASN A 432 11.31 29.62 -21.38
C ASN A 432 11.30 29.09 -19.94
N ILE A 433 12.38 28.43 -19.48
CA ILE A 433 12.49 27.93 -18.11
C ILE A 433 12.45 29.09 -17.10
N LYS A 434 13.22 30.16 -17.35
CA LYS A 434 13.25 31.35 -16.48
C LYS A 434 11.87 31.99 -16.37
N MET A 435 11.20 32.19 -17.51
CA MET A 435 9.85 32.75 -17.58
C MET A 435 8.85 31.86 -16.82
N PHE A 436 8.86 30.55 -17.06
CA PHE A 436 7.93 29.62 -16.42
C PHE A 436 8.14 29.57 -14.89
N ARG A 437 9.40 29.56 -14.44
CA ARG A 437 9.74 29.62 -13.01
C ARG A 437 9.28 30.94 -12.37
N ALA A 438 9.45 32.07 -13.06
CA ALA A 438 9.00 33.37 -12.55
C ALA A 438 7.47 33.40 -12.36
N GLN A 439 6.72 32.81 -13.30
CA GLN A 439 5.26 32.74 -13.22
C GLN A 439 4.73 31.72 -12.20
N TYR A 440 5.46 30.62 -11.98
CA TYR A 440 5.09 29.57 -11.04
C TYR A 440 6.18 29.31 -9.98
N PRO A 441 6.35 30.22 -8.99
CA PRO A 441 7.42 30.11 -7.99
C PRO A 441 7.32 28.86 -7.10
N THR A 442 6.10 28.36 -6.87
CA THR A 442 5.82 27.22 -5.97
C THR A 442 5.71 25.88 -6.69
N LEU A 443 5.59 25.88 -8.02
CA LEU A 443 5.50 24.63 -8.78
C LEU A 443 6.83 23.87 -8.67
N ASN A 444 6.74 22.56 -8.46
CA ASN A 444 7.92 21.71 -8.52
C ASN A 444 8.39 21.60 -9.98
N ILE A 445 9.51 22.24 -10.30
CA ILE A 445 10.16 22.15 -11.62
C ILE A 445 11.46 21.38 -11.43
N GLY A 446 11.66 20.37 -12.27
CA GLY A 446 12.88 19.57 -12.32
C GLY A 446 13.57 19.65 -13.67
N ILE A 447 14.88 19.80 -13.67
CA ILE A 447 15.72 19.64 -14.86
C ILE A 447 16.19 18.21 -14.94
N ASN A 448 15.87 17.54 -16.04
CA ASN A 448 16.33 16.18 -16.33
C ASN A 448 17.54 16.23 -17.26
N THR A 449 18.67 15.69 -16.80
CA THR A 449 19.93 15.66 -17.56
C THR A 449 20.40 14.22 -17.69
N THR A 450 20.24 13.61 -18.86
CA THR A 450 20.92 12.35 -19.18
C THR A 450 22.42 12.59 -19.30
N ILE A 451 23.24 11.85 -18.55
CA ILE A 451 24.70 11.93 -18.64
C ILE A 451 25.21 11.09 -19.82
N ILE A 452 26.03 11.72 -20.66
CA ILE A 452 26.52 11.21 -21.93
C ILE A 452 28.03 11.49 -22.00
N LYS A 453 28.82 10.43 -22.22
CA LYS A 453 30.27 10.52 -22.29
C LYS A 453 30.70 11.48 -23.40
N GLY A 454 31.57 12.44 -23.06
CA GLY A 454 32.11 13.41 -24.02
C GLY A 454 31.17 14.58 -24.37
N ILE A 455 29.93 14.57 -23.87
CA ILE A 455 29.01 15.69 -24.00
C ILE A 455 28.98 16.47 -22.69
N ASN A 456 28.45 15.89 -21.61
CA ASN A 456 28.15 16.59 -20.35
C ASN A 456 28.63 15.83 -19.10
N SER A 457 29.63 14.97 -19.28
CA SER A 457 30.14 14.09 -18.22
C SER A 457 31.39 14.63 -17.53
N ASP A 458 31.91 15.78 -17.96
CA ASP A 458 33.03 16.44 -17.30
C ASP A 458 32.59 17.22 -16.06
N GLU A 459 33.50 17.38 -15.10
CA GLU A 459 33.21 17.98 -13.80
C GLU A 459 32.72 19.42 -13.93
N LYS A 460 33.30 20.20 -14.85
CA LYS A 460 32.92 21.60 -15.07
C LYS A 460 31.46 21.71 -15.52
N GLU A 461 31.04 20.92 -16.50
CA GLU A 461 29.67 20.97 -17.01
C GLU A 461 28.65 20.48 -15.95
N ILE A 462 29.04 19.52 -15.12
CA ILE A 462 28.23 19.08 -13.97
C ILE A 462 28.08 20.21 -12.93
N GLU A 463 29.16 20.91 -12.59
CA GLU A 463 29.15 22.04 -11.66
C GLU A 463 28.27 23.19 -12.17
N GLU A 464 28.37 23.55 -13.46
CA GLU A 464 27.56 24.60 -14.09
C GLU A 464 26.06 24.25 -14.09
N LEU A 465 25.70 22.98 -14.35
CA LEU A 465 24.31 22.50 -14.27
C LEU A 465 23.76 22.62 -12.84
N ILE A 466 24.56 22.28 -11.84
CA ILE A 466 24.19 22.40 -10.41
C ILE A 466 23.97 23.87 -10.04
N GLU A 467 24.88 24.76 -10.45
CA GLU A 467 24.77 26.20 -10.19
C GLU A 467 23.49 26.79 -10.82
N MET A 468 23.24 26.49 -12.09
CA MET A 468 22.06 26.94 -12.82
C MET A 468 20.75 26.45 -12.18
N ALA A 469 20.70 25.17 -11.77
CA ALA A 469 19.55 24.64 -11.05
C ALA A 469 19.32 25.35 -9.70
N GLY A 470 20.42 25.68 -9.02
CA GLY A 470 20.43 26.48 -7.81
C GLY A 470 19.83 27.87 -7.95
N LEU A 471 20.31 28.62 -8.94
CA LEU A 471 19.84 29.97 -9.25
C LEU A 471 18.35 29.99 -9.59
N LEU A 472 17.89 28.99 -10.35
CA LEU A 472 16.48 28.84 -10.74
C LEU A 472 15.59 28.23 -9.65
N LYS A 473 16.17 27.78 -8.52
CA LYS A 473 15.46 27.05 -7.46
C LYS A 473 14.64 25.87 -8.03
N VAL A 474 15.27 25.07 -8.88
CA VAL A 474 14.69 23.87 -9.50
C VAL A 474 15.41 22.63 -8.99
N GLU A 475 14.74 21.48 -9.01
CA GLU A 475 15.41 20.21 -8.76
C GLU A 475 16.31 19.85 -9.96
N LEU A 476 17.49 19.30 -9.71
CA LEU A 476 18.34 18.76 -10.77
C LEU A 476 18.38 17.23 -10.68
N LYS A 477 18.11 16.56 -11.79
CA LYS A 477 18.11 15.10 -11.87
C LYS A 477 19.05 14.64 -12.96
N PHE A 478 20.15 14.03 -12.55
CA PHE A 478 21.05 13.32 -13.44
C PHE A 478 20.53 11.91 -13.71
N ILE A 479 20.48 11.52 -14.97
CA ILE A 479 19.88 10.27 -15.43
C ILE A 479 20.94 9.44 -16.15
N GLU A 480 21.08 8.19 -15.74
CA GLU A 480 21.95 7.21 -16.39
C GLU A 480 21.43 6.84 -17.78
N LEU A 481 22.31 6.90 -18.79
CA LEU A 481 22.02 6.37 -20.11
C LEU A 481 21.96 4.82 -20.06
N TYR A 482 21.14 4.18 -20.90
CA TYR A 482 21.08 2.72 -20.97
C TYR A 482 20.91 2.27 -22.44
N PRO A 483 21.60 1.20 -22.89
CA PRO A 483 22.25 0.13 -22.11
C PRO A 483 23.65 0.44 -21.59
N LYS A 484 24.09 -0.29 -20.54
CA LYS A 484 25.41 -0.10 -19.89
C LYS A 484 26.61 -0.28 -20.83
N ASN A 485 26.41 -0.96 -21.97
CA ASN A 485 27.42 -1.20 -22.99
C ASN A 485 27.40 -0.17 -24.13
N ALA A 486 26.54 0.85 -24.07
CA ALA A 486 26.57 1.94 -25.04
C ALA A 486 27.92 2.68 -24.94
N LYS A 487 28.46 3.14 -26.08
CA LYS A 487 29.76 3.82 -26.15
C LYS A 487 29.75 5.12 -25.32
N GLU A 488 28.59 5.74 -25.23
CA GLU A 488 28.31 7.00 -24.55
C GLU A 488 27.91 6.81 -23.08
N PHE A 489 27.90 5.57 -22.57
CA PHE A 489 27.49 5.26 -21.20
C PHE A 489 28.45 5.83 -20.16
N VAL A 490 27.90 6.47 -19.13
CA VAL A 490 28.61 6.88 -17.92
C VAL A 490 27.84 6.35 -16.72
N PRO A 491 28.46 5.52 -15.85
CA PRO A 491 27.79 5.04 -14.64
C PRO A 491 27.44 6.20 -13.72
N ILE A 492 26.19 6.31 -13.27
CA ILE A 492 25.73 7.52 -12.55
C ILE A 492 26.47 7.76 -11.22
N HIS A 493 27.00 6.72 -10.60
CA HIS A 493 27.71 6.81 -9.32
C HIS A 493 29.06 7.53 -9.45
N THR A 494 29.59 7.72 -10.67
CA THR A 494 30.83 8.49 -10.88
C THR A 494 30.65 9.98 -10.57
N LEU A 495 29.41 10.47 -10.48
CA LEU A 495 29.11 11.85 -10.08
C LEU A 495 29.15 12.05 -8.55
N GLU A 496 29.09 10.99 -7.75
CA GLU A 496 29.03 11.10 -6.29
C GLU A 496 30.24 11.80 -5.65
N PRO A 497 31.49 11.60 -6.11
CA PRO A 497 32.64 12.35 -5.61
C PRO A 497 32.52 13.86 -5.83
N ILE A 498 31.99 14.28 -6.99
CA ILE A 498 31.77 15.70 -7.33
C ILE A 498 30.72 16.27 -6.37
N LEU A 499 29.60 15.57 -6.17
CA LEU A 499 28.56 16.00 -5.22
C LEU A 499 29.12 16.16 -3.80
N LYS A 500 29.94 15.21 -3.32
CA LYS A 500 30.57 15.28 -1.99
C LYS A 500 31.52 16.48 -1.88
N LYS A 501 32.34 16.75 -2.90
CA LYS A 501 33.23 17.91 -2.96
C LYS A 501 32.44 19.23 -2.87
N LEU A 502 31.25 19.29 -3.47
CA LEU A 502 30.33 20.43 -3.42
C LEU A 502 29.47 20.47 -2.13
N GLY A 503 29.74 19.61 -1.15
CA GLY A 503 29.07 19.62 0.15
C GLY A 503 27.68 18.96 0.17
N PHE A 504 27.32 18.20 -0.88
CA PHE A 504 26.09 17.42 -0.88
C PHE A 504 26.27 16.10 -0.12
N TYR A 505 25.25 15.73 0.65
CA TYR A 505 25.16 14.45 1.34
C TYR A 505 23.84 13.75 1.00
N ILE A 506 23.84 12.43 1.06
CA ILE A 506 22.66 11.62 0.75
C ILE A 506 21.63 11.73 1.88
N VAL A 507 20.36 11.91 1.53
CA VAL A 507 19.24 11.95 2.48
C VAL A 507 18.25 10.83 2.27
N LYS A 508 18.20 10.26 1.06
CA LYS A 508 17.29 9.16 0.75
C LYS A 508 17.85 8.31 -0.39
N SER A 509 17.77 7.00 -0.23
CA SER A 509 18.02 6.04 -1.30
C SER A 509 16.74 5.27 -1.59
N GLU A 510 16.35 5.24 -2.86
CA GLU A 510 15.21 4.50 -3.40
C GLU A 510 15.71 3.46 -4.42
N PHE A 511 14.83 2.58 -4.90
CA PHE A 511 15.18 1.49 -5.82
C PHE A 511 16.16 1.88 -6.95
N ARG A 512 15.92 3.02 -7.61
CA ARG A 512 16.76 3.53 -8.70
C ARG A 512 17.27 4.95 -8.53
N LYS A 513 17.05 5.58 -7.37
CA LYS A 513 17.36 7.00 -7.15
C LYS A 513 18.09 7.21 -5.84
N ASN A 514 19.14 8.02 -5.86
CA ASN A 514 19.78 8.56 -4.68
C ASN A 514 19.54 10.07 -4.64
N ILE A 515 18.96 10.56 -3.55
CA ILE A 515 18.62 11.97 -3.34
C ILE A 515 19.68 12.58 -2.42
N TYR A 516 20.30 13.64 -2.91
CA TYR A 516 21.37 14.39 -2.28
C TYR A 516 20.91 15.81 -1.97
N THR A 517 21.38 16.37 -0.86
CA THR A 517 21.16 17.78 -0.51
C THR A 517 22.37 18.40 0.15
N ASN A 518 22.51 19.71 0.00
CA ASN A 518 23.41 20.57 0.78
C ASN A 518 22.62 21.57 1.65
N LYS A 519 21.36 21.23 1.99
CA LYS A 519 20.33 22.06 2.64
C LYS A 519 19.74 23.18 1.79
N LYS A 520 20.43 23.63 0.73
CA LYS A 520 19.94 24.68 -0.18
C LYS A 520 19.26 24.13 -1.42
N GLN A 521 19.77 23.00 -1.92
CA GLN A 521 19.35 22.41 -3.18
C GLN A 521 19.15 20.90 -3.03
N ILE A 522 18.39 20.32 -3.97
CA ILE A 522 18.16 18.88 -4.08
C ILE A 522 18.67 18.41 -5.43
N ILE A 523 19.56 17.41 -5.40
CA ILE A 523 20.07 16.73 -6.59
C ILE A 523 19.66 15.26 -6.52
N THR A 524 19.17 14.71 -7.62
CA THR A 524 18.83 13.30 -7.71
C THR A 524 19.69 12.59 -8.74
N LEU A 525 20.47 11.60 -8.31
CA LEU A 525 21.14 10.66 -9.21
C LEU A 525 20.19 9.49 -9.50
N THR A 526 19.83 9.27 -10.76
CA THR A 526 18.87 8.25 -11.17
C THR A 526 19.48 7.25 -12.13
N ARG A 527 19.45 5.98 -11.73
CA ARG A 527 19.75 4.85 -12.62
C ARG A 527 18.55 4.50 -13.48
N CYS A 528 18.80 3.96 -14.67
CA CYS A 528 17.73 3.38 -15.47
C CYS A 528 17.13 2.16 -14.73
N THR A 529 15.80 1.97 -14.78
CA THR A 529 15.15 0.82 -14.13
C THR A 529 15.79 -0.50 -14.58
N CYS A 530 16.02 -0.67 -15.89
CA CYS A 530 16.68 -1.85 -16.44
C CYS A 530 18.09 -2.04 -15.87
N SER A 531 18.87 -0.96 -15.74
CA SER A 531 20.23 -1.00 -15.17
C SER A 531 20.24 -1.58 -13.76
N VAL A 532 19.28 -1.19 -12.92
CA VAL A 532 19.14 -1.71 -11.54
C VAL A 532 18.58 -3.13 -11.53
N VAL A 533 17.56 -3.41 -12.36
CA VAL A 533 16.94 -4.74 -12.45
C VAL A 533 17.96 -5.81 -12.86
N CYS A 534 18.85 -5.51 -13.81
CA CYS A 534 19.90 -6.44 -14.23
C CYS A 534 20.85 -6.86 -13.08
N ASP A 535 20.97 -6.03 -12.04
CA ASP A 535 21.82 -6.31 -10.88
C ASP A 535 21.08 -7.13 -9.80
N LYS A 536 19.78 -7.44 -9.98
CA LYS A 536 18.96 -8.19 -9.02
C LYS A 536 18.90 -9.67 -9.36
N ALA A 537 18.89 -10.52 -8.33
CA ALA A 537 18.74 -11.97 -8.48
C ALA A 537 17.39 -12.35 -9.13
N ASN A 538 16.28 -11.80 -8.63
CA ASN A 538 14.96 -11.97 -9.24
C ASN A 538 14.57 -10.74 -10.07
N LYS A 539 14.99 -10.74 -11.34
CA LYS A 539 14.79 -9.62 -12.28
C LYS A 539 13.31 -9.37 -12.59
N LYS A 540 12.54 -10.46 -12.77
CA LYS A 540 11.10 -10.39 -13.05
C LYS A 540 10.36 -9.67 -11.93
N GLU A 541 10.57 -10.09 -10.69
CA GLU A 541 9.94 -9.48 -9.52
C GLU A 541 10.41 -8.03 -9.30
N ALA A 542 11.72 -7.77 -9.45
CA ALA A 542 12.25 -6.42 -9.34
C ALA A 542 11.63 -5.46 -10.38
N CYS A 543 11.48 -5.90 -11.63
CA CYS A 543 10.82 -5.14 -12.69
C CYS A 543 9.33 -4.94 -12.38
N LYS A 544 8.62 -6.05 -12.07
CA LYS A 544 7.19 -6.05 -11.73
C LYS A 544 6.88 -5.08 -10.60
N ASN A 545 7.69 -5.01 -9.55
CA ASN A 545 7.40 -4.16 -8.40
C ASN A 545 7.71 -2.68 -8.69
N ASN A 546 8.74 -2.37 -9.49
CA ASN A 546 9.29 -1.02 -9.59
C ASN A 546 9.05 -0.30 -10.93
N ASN A 547 8.51 -0.98 -11.94
CA ASN A 547 8.24 -0.37 -13.24
C ASN A 547 6.83 0.25 -13.31
N ASP A 548 6.71 1.36 -14.05
CA ASP A 548 5.44 2.06 -14.29
C ASP A 548 4.55 1.26 -15.27
N LEU A 549 3.24 1.57 -15.32
CA LEU A 549 2.37 1.10 -16.40
C LEU A 549 2.44 2.10 -17.57
N TYR A 550 2.96 1.66 -18.72
CA TYR A 550 3.15 2.50 -19.90
C TYR A 550 1.95 2.32 -20.83
N ILE A 551 1.15 3.36 -21.01
CA ILE A 551 0.02 3.38 -21.93
C ILE A 551 0.45 4.10 -23.19
N THR A 552 0.43 3.39 -24.32
CA THR A 552 0.76 3.94 -25.63
C THR A 552 -0.41 4.72 -26.23
N PRO A 553 -0.15 5.62 -27.20
CA PRO A 553 -1.21 6.37 -27.88
C PRO A 553 -2.27 5.50 -28.56
N ASP A 554 -1.92 4.30 -29.03
CA ASP A 554 -2.80 3.33 -29.70
C ASP A 554 -3.54 2.38 -28.75
N GLY A 555 -3.57 2.69 -27.44
CA GLY A 555 -4.33 1.88 -26.49
C GLY A 555 -3.69 0.54 -26.17
N LYS A 556 -2.37 0.52 -25.97
CA LYS A 556 -1.65 -0.66 -25.50
C LYS A 556 -0.91 -0.40 -24.19
N ILE A 557 -0.76 -1.46 -23.39
CA ILE A 557 0.09 -1.45 -22.21
C ILE A 557 1.42 -2.10 -22.55
N SER A 558 2.50 -1.34 -22.63
CA SER A 558 3.84 -1.89 -22.87
C SER A 558 4.38 -2.54 -21.59
N LEU A 559 4.61 -3.86 -21.64
CA LEU A 559 5.16 -4.62 -20.51
C LEU A 559 6.68 -4.44 -20.36
N CYS A 560 7.34 -4.06 -21.45
CA CYS A 560 8.77 -3.80 -21.54
C CYS A 560 9.05 -2.64 -22.52
N ARG A 561 10.00 -1.75 -22.21
CA ARG A 561 10.40 -0.65 -23.12
C ARG A 561 11.41 -1.06 -24.20
N LYS A 562 11.84 -2.33 -24.19
CA LYS A 562 12.90 -2.85 -25.07
C LYS A 562 12.40 -3.95 -26.02
N ILE A 563 11.18 -4.43 -25.80
CA ILE A 563 10.58 -5.53 -26.56
C ILE A 563 9.14 -5.12 -26.85
N GLU A 564 8.64 -5.49 -28.02
CA GLU A 564 7.24 -5.31 -28.43
C GLU A 564 6.33 -6.33 -27.71
N ASP A 565 6.38 -6.32 -26.38
CA ASP A 565 5.50 -7.11 -25.53
C ASP A 565 4.44 -6.17 -24.96
N GLU A 566 3.23 -6.26 -25.52
CA GLU A 566 2.17 -5.29 -25.34
C GLU A 566 0.83 -5.99 -25.08
N ILE A 567 0.00 -5.41 -24.23
CA ILE A 567 -1.38 -5.84 -24.02
C ILE A 567 -2.32 -4.79 -24.59
N ASP A 568 -3.15 -5.19 -25.56
CA ASP A 568 -4.15 -4.31 -26.15
C ASP A 568 -5.30 -4.03 -25.16
N ILE A 569 -5.65 -2.76 -25.02
CA ILE A 569 -6.76 -2.24 -24.22
C ILE A 569 -7.65 -1.27 -25.00
N LEU A 570 -7.43 -1.09 -26.31
CA LEU A 570 -8.03 -0.02 -27.09
C LEU A 570 -9.56 -0.16 -27.15
N VAL A 571 -10.04 -1.36 -27.51
CA VAL A 571 -11.48 -1.65 -27.66
C VAL A 571 -12.20 -1.47 -26.33
N GLN A 572 -11.67 -2.08 -25.27
CA GLN A 572 -12.22 -2.03 -23.91
C GLN A 572 -12.30 -0.60 -23.37
N THR A 573 -11.30 0.21 -23.72
CA THR A 573 -11.24 1.63 -23.34
C THR A 573 -12.32 2.42 -24.06
N LYS A 574 -12.42 2.28 -25.39
CA LYS A 574 -13.41 3.00 -26.21
C LYS A 574 -14.85 2.62 -25.88
N ASP A 575 -15.09 1.34 -25.62
CA ASP A 575 -16.41 0.82 -25.24
C ASP A 575 -16.77 1.09 -23.77
N LYS A 576 -15.83 1.67 -22.99
CA LYS A 576 -15.95 1.86 -21.54
C LYS A 576 -16.37 0.59 -20.80
N ASN A 577 -15.76 -0.54 -21.19
CA ASN A 577 -15.99 -1.83 -20.54
C ASN A 577 -15.05 -2.00 -19.34
N ASN A 578 -15.57 -1.72 -18.13
CA ASN A 578 -14.81 -1.81 -16.88
C ASN A 578 -14.21 -3.21 -16.67
N GLU A 579 -15.02 -4.27 -16.80
CA GLU A 579 -14.62 -5.63 -16.43
C GLU A 579 -13.46 -6.13 -17.27
N GLU A 580 -13.54 -5.97 -18.60
CA GLU A 580 -12.47 -6.42 -19.49
C GLU A 580 -11.23 -5.51 -19.37
N LEU A 581 -11.39 -4.19 -19.17
CA LEU A 581 -10.24 -3.30 -18.94
C LEU A 581 -9.49 -3.66 -17.65
N ILE A 582 -10.22 -3.98 -16.57
CA ILE A 582 -9.64 -4.46 -15.32
C ILE A 582 -8.87 -5.75 -15.55
N LEU A 583 -9.44 -6.71 -16.27
CA LEU A 583 -8.77 -7.98 -16.59
C LEU A 583 -7.45 -7.77 -17.36
N ARG A 584 -7.43 -6.83 -18.31
CA ARG A 584 -6.22 -6.49 -19.08
C ARG A 584 -5.16 -5.81 -18.22
N LEU A 585 -5.56 -4.88 -17.35
CA LEU A 585 -4.65 -4.24 -16.38
C LEU A 585 -4.05 -5.25 -15.40
N ASP A 586 -4.87 -6.18 -14.90
CA ASP A 586 -4.43 -7.29 -14.05
C ASP A 586 -3.40 -8.17 -14.74
N THR A 587 -3.66 -8.47 -16.02
CA THR A 587 -2.74 -9.26 -16.85
C THR A 587 -1.41 -8.51 -17.02
N ALA A 588 -1.45 -7.21 -17.29
CA ALA A 588 -0.24 -6.39 -17.43
C ALA A 588 0.58 -6.36 -16.14
N LEU A 589 -0.06 -6.14 -14.99
CA LEU A 589 0.59 -6.13 -13.69
C LEU A 589 1.21 -7.48 -13.33
N LYS A 590 0.59 -8.60 -13.73
CA LYS A 590 1.12 -9.96 -13.49
C LYS A 590 2.27 -10.32 -14.42
N GLN A 591 2.20 -9.92 -15.69
CA GLN A 591 3.16 -10.32 -16.72
C GLN A 591 4.38 -9.39 -16.82
N MET A 592 4.33 -8.19 -16.26
CA MET A 592 5.45 -7.24 -16.27
C MET A 592 6.80 -7.89 -15.90
N GLY A 593 7.80 -7.70 -16.77
CA GLY A 593 9.14 -8.28 -16.60
C GLY A 593 9.27 -9.77 -16.92
N SER A 594 8.18 -10.47 -17.30
CA SER A 594 8.25 -11.91 -17.66
C SER A 594 9.06 -12.17 -18.92
N SER A 595 9.06 -11.21 -19.85
CA SER A 595 9.79 -11.25 -21.11
C SER A 595 11.18 -10.59 -21.01
N CYS A 596 11.70 -10.33 -19.81
CA CYS A 596 13.00 -9.68 -19.64
C CYS A 596 14.11 -10.51 -20.29
N LYS A 597 14.73 -9.96 -21.34
CA LYS A 597 15.86 -10.58 -22.07
C LYS A 597 17.22 -10.43 -21.38
N TYR A 598 17.28 -9.66 -20.29
CA TYR A 598 18.53 -9.31 -19.60
C TYR A 598 18.72 -10.04 -18.30
#